data_AF-A0A524BG85-F1
#
_entry.id   AF-A0A524BG85-F1
#
_cell.length_a   1.000
_cell.length_b   1.000
_cell.length_c   1.000
_cell.angle_alpha   90.00
_cell.angle_beta   90.00
_cell.angle_gamma   90.00
#
_symmetry.space_group_name_H-M   'P 1'
#
loop_
_entity.id
_entity.type
_entity.pdbx_description
1 polymer ?
#
loop_
_entity_poly.entity_id
_entity_poly.type
_entity_poly.pdbx_seq_one_letter_code
_entity_poly.pdbx_strand_id
1 'polypeptide(L)'
;ARCVIVGRRKGAEDSTTVTFTMDDAKRMGVGGGAQYGKMPRQMLAARATSELCRLIFADVIGGLISDVEALDGDEAPLATVTPMTTARRAKAKAQPEPDMPEPTPAVIPEPEPDPEPVLDDDIVEAEVVEESEPDPVALVESKLGAEVISDGASGIAKAREALQAAKNPPTGPITAAQLKALQASFKECGIDDRDDRLAIAANLAGRPDLTSANDLTAAEARAVLDGLAFAKATDNPRATLKEATK
;
A
#
# COMPACT_ATOMS: atom_id res chain seq x y z
N ALA A 1 18.18 -9.88 -10.70
CA ALA A 1 18.43 -8.79 -9.72
C ALA A 1 18.96 -9.39 -8.42
N ARG A 2 19.78 -8.64 -7.66
CA ARG A 2 20.34 -9.08 -6.36
C ARG A 2 20.40 -7.92 -5.38
N CYS A 3 20.26 -8.22 -4.08
CA CYS A 3 20.51 -7.32 -2.98
C CYS A 3 21.61 -7.92 -2.09
N VAL A 4 22.55 -7.09 -1.64
CA VAL A 4 23.60 -7.47 -0.70
C VAL A 4 23.55 -6.47 0.45
N ILE A 5 23.42 -6.96 1.68
CA ILE A 5 23.37 -6.13 2.88
C ILE A 5 24.44 -6.61 3.86
N VAL A 6 25.14 -5.66 4.47
CA VAL A 6 26.14 -5.90 5.51
C VAL A 6 25.61 -5.31 6.82
N GLY A 7 25.59 -6.12 7.86
CA GLY A 7 25.18 -5.72 9.21
C GLY A 7 26.29 -5.94 10.22
N ARG A 8 26.32 -5.09 11.24
CA ARG A 8 27.19 -5.27 12.40
C ARG A 8 26.44 -4.89 13.66
N ARG A 9 26.49 -5.76 14.67
CA ARG A 9 25.89 -5.49 15.96
C ARG A 9 26.75 -4.52 16.76
N LYS A 10 26.13 -3.69 17.59
CA LYS A 10 26.86 -2.81 18.51
C LYS A 10 27.75 -3.65 19.43
N GLY A 11 29.05 -3.35 19.43
CA GLY A 11 30.05 -4.09 20.20
C GLY A 11 30.64 -5.33 19.51
N ALA A 12 30.19 -5.69 18.30
CA ALA A 12 30.83 -6.72 17.49
C ALA A 12 31.95 -6.13 16.64
N GLU A 13 33.05 -6.86 16.52
CA GLU A 13 34.16 -6.50 15.62
C GLU A 13 33.87 -6.95 14.19
N ASP A 14 33.33 -8.16 14.04
CA ASP A 14 33.00 -8.74 12.73
C ASP A 14 31.63 -8.27 12.21
N SER A 15 31.57 -8.06 10.88
CA SER A 15 30.33 -7.81 10.16
C SER A 15 29.80 -9.06 9.47
N THR A 16 28.48 -9.22 9.40
CA THR A 16 27.81 -10.29 8.68
C THR A 16 27.26 -9.76 7.35
N THR A 17 27.48 -10.51 6.27
CA THR A 17 27.00 -10.18 4.93
C THR A 17 25.95 -11.19 4.50
N VAL A 18 24.81 -10.69 4.02
CA VAL A 18 23.73 -11.48 3.43
C VAL A 18 23.52 -11.04 1.99
N THR A 19 23.33 -12.02 1.10
CA THR A 19 22.98 -11.79 -0.30
C THR A 19 21.68 -12.50 -0.62
N PHE A 20 20.72 -11.76 -1.15
CA PHE A 20 19.45 -12.31 -1.60
C PHE A 20 19.22 -11.98 -3.07
N THR A 21 18.95 -12.99 -3.89
CA THR A 21 18.78 -12.85 -5.34
C THR A 21 17.35 -13.14 -5.77
N MET A 22 17.01 -12.68 -6.97
CA MET A 22 15.73 -13.02 -7.58
C MET A 22 15.60 -14.53 -7.83
N ASP A 23 16.69 -15.26 -8.02
CA ASP A 23 16.63 -16.71 -8.19
C ASP A 23 16.36 -17.41 -6.85
N ASP A 24 16.80 -16.84 -5.73
CA ASP A 24 16.41 -17.31 -4.39
C ASP A 24 14.92 -17.08 -4.15
N ALA A 25 14.39 -15.91 -4.52
CA ALA A 25 12.96 -15.64 -4.47
C ALA A 25 12.14 -16.65 -5.30
N LYS A 26 12.62 -17.01 -6.50
CA LYS A 26 11.96 -18.04 -7.33
C LYS A 26 12.03 -19.42 -6.68
N ARG A 27 13.17 -19.80 -6.11
CA ARG A 27 13.32 -21.08 -5.38
C ARG A 27 12.40 -21.17 -4.18
N MET A 28 12.10 -20.05 -3.54
CA MET A 28 11.15 -19.93 -2.44
C MET A 28 9.69 -19.90 -2.88
N GLY A 29 9.38 -19.91 -4.19
CA GLY A 29 8.01 -19.85 -4.71
C GLY A 29 7.35 -18.46 -4.69
N VAL A 30 8.01 -17.47 -4.12
CA VAL A 30 7.49 -16.10 -3.93
C VAL A 30 7.89 -15.14 -5.06
N GLY A 31 8.89 -15.53 -5.87
CA GLY A 31 9.41 -14.71 -6.97
C GLY A 31 8.43 -14.47 -8.11
N GLY A 32 7.28 -15.15 -8.14
CA GLY A 32 6.19 -14.93 -9.09
C GLY A 32 5.16 -13.88 -8.65
N GLY A 33 5.22 -13.40 -7.40
CA GLY A 33 4.25 -12.43 -6.87
C GLY A 33 4.29 -11.09 -7.62
N ALA A 34 3.14 -10.46 -7.83
CA ALA A 34 3.01 -9.19 -8.55
C ALA A 34 3.93 -8.08 -7.96
N GLN A 35 4.15 -8.10 -6.65
CA GLN A 35 5.00 -7.14 -5.95
C GLN A 35 6.49 -7.31 -6.26
N TYR A 36 6.96 -8.54 -6.48
CA TYR A 36 8.33 -8.81 -6.93
C TYR A 36 8.58 -8.30 -8.36
N GLY A 37 7.55 -8.30 -9.22
CA GLY A 37 7.61 -7.70 -10.55
C GLY A 37 7.61 -6.18 -10.53
N LYS A 38 6.71 -5.56 -9.74
CA LYS A 38 6.57 -4.10 -9.65
C LYS A 38 7.72 -3.44 -8.89
N MET A 39 8.17 -4.05 -7.79
CA MET A 39 9.11 -3.45 -6.84
C MET A 39 10.26 -4.41 -6.48
N PRO A 40 11.00 -4.95 -7.47
CA PRO A 40 11.97 -6.03 -7.24
C PRO A 40 13.08 -5.66 -6.26
N ARG A 41 13.59 -4.42 -6.33
CA ARG A 41 14.66 -3.98 -5.43
C ARG A 41 14.21 -3.92 -3.97
N GLN A 42 12.98 -3.47 -3.72
CA GLN A 42 12.44 -3.35 -2.36
C GLN A 42 12.15 -4.73 -1.76
N MET A 43 11.56 -5.63 -2.55
CA MET A 43 11.28 -6.99 -2.11
C MET A 43 12.56 -7.76 -1.78
N LEU A 44 13.61 -7.65 -2.61
CA LEU A 44 14.89 -8.29 -2.34
C LEU A 44 15.60 -7.66 -1.13
N ALA A 45 15.50 -6.34 -0.94
CA ALA A 45 16.06 -5.67 0.22
C ALA A 45 15.37 -6.12 1.51
N ALA A 46 14.03 -6.15 1.54
CA ALA A 46 13.27 -6.61 2.70
C ALA A 46 13.64 -8.06 3.08
N ARG A 47 13.87 -8.93 2.09
CA ARG A 47 14.33 -10.31 2.30
C ARG A 47 15.73 -10.40 2.88
N ALA A 48 16.70 -9.74 2.26
CA ALA A 48 18.08 -9.70 2.75
C ALA A 48 18.15 -9.08 4.16
N THR A 49 17.32 -8.06 4.45
CA THR A 49 17.22 -7.45 5.77
C THR A 49 16.68 -8.43 6.79
N SER A 50 15.58 -9.12 6.48
CA SER A 50 14.95 -10.08 7.40
C SER A 50 15.90 -11.23 7.76
N GLU A 51 16.61 -11.78 6.78
CA GLU A 51 17.62 -12.81 6.98
C GLU A 51 18.79 -12.30 7.85
N LEU A 52 19.36 -11.14 7.51
CA LEU A 52 20.44 -10.53 8.30
C LEU A 52 20.01 -10.26 9.75
N CYS A 53 18.81 -9.70 9.92
CA CYS A 53 18.24 -9.41 11.22
C CYS A 53 18.08 -10.70 12.04
N ARG A 54 17.53 -11.77 11.46
CA ARG A 54 17.44 -13.07 12.15
C ARG A 54 18.81 -13.65 12.52
N LEU A 55 19.86 -13.38 11.73
CA LEU A 55 21.21 -13.87 12.02
C LEU A 55 21.88 -13.13 13.19
N ILE A 56 21.79 -11.80 13.27
CA ILE A 56 22.59 -11.01 14.24
C ILE A 56 21.78 -10.25 15.29
N PHE A 57 20.46 -10.17 15.14
CA PHE A 57 19.53 -9.45 16.02
C PHE A 57 18.32 -10.32 16.44
N ALA A 58 18.44 -11.65 16.46
CA ALA A 58 17.35 -12.56 16.81
C ALA A 58 16.68 -12.24 18.16
N ASP A 59 17.49 -11.84 19.14
CA ASP A 59 17.04 -11.46 20.49
C ASP A 59 16.23 -10.17 20.52
N VAL A 60 16.46 -9.26 19.56
CA VAL A 60 15.68 -8.03 19.40
C VAL A 60 14.37 -8.31 18.65
N ILE A 61 14.43 -9.19 17.65
CA ILE A 61 13.29 -9.53 16.79
C ILE A 61 12.24 -10.33 17.55
N GLY A 62 12.66 -11.20 18.48
CA GLY A 62 11.72 -11.95 19.33
C GLY A 62 10.79 -12.88 18.54
N GLY A 63 11.20 -13.34 17.35
CA GLY A 63 10.38 -14.20 16.48
C GLY A 63 9.38 -13.47 15.58
N LEU A 64 9.38 -12.13 15.55
CA LEU A 64 8.59 -11.37 14.59
C LEU A 64 9.03 -11.67 13.15
N ILE A 65 8.04 -11.78 12.25
CA ILE A 65 8.26 -11.90 10.82
C ILE A 65 8.14 -10.51 10.18
N SER A 66 8.83 -10.29 9.07
CA SER A 66 8.64 -9.07 8.29
C SER A 66 7.30 -9.09 7.54
N ASP A 67 6.75 -7.93 7.19
CA ASP A 67 5.51 -7.84 6.42
C ASP A 67 5.62 -8.57 5.07
N VAL A 68 6.80 -8.54 4.44
CA VAL A 68 7.05 -9.29 3.20
C VAL A 68 6.99 -10.80 3.40
N GLU A 69 7.35 -11.31 4.59
CA GLU A 69 7.21 -12.72 4.95
C GLU A 69 5.80 -13.10 5.37
N ALA A 70 5.05 -12.18 5.97
CA ALA A 70 3.63 -12.36 6.24
C ALA A 70 2.81 -12.47 4.94
N LEU A 71 3.08 -11.59 3.97
CA LEU A 71 2.39 -11.57 2.67
C LEU A 71 2.68 -12.80 1.79
N ASP A 72 3.78 -13.48 2.05
CA ASP A 72 4.19 -14.67 1.30
C ASP A 72 3.71 -15.98 1.92
N GLY A 73 3.17 -15.92 3.15
CA GLY A 73 2.52 -17.07 3.75
C GLY A 73 1.12 -17.23 3.16
N ASP A 74 0.84 -18.40 2.57
CA ASP A 74 -0.54 -18.86 2.48
C ASP A 74 -1.11 -18.88 3.90
N GLU A 75 -2.29 -18.27 4.10
CA GLU A 75 -3.01 -18.25 5.38
C GLU A 75 -3.53 -19.66 5.70
N ALA A 76 -2.62 -20.59 5.97
CA ALA A 76 -2.93 -21.77 6.71
C ALA A 76 -3.09 -21.32 8.17
N PRO A 77 -4.25 -21.54 8.81
CA PRO A 77 -4.45 -21.14 10.20
C PRO A 77 -3.33 -21.75 11.03
N LEU A 78 -2.64 -20.92 11.82
CA LEU A 78 -1.69 -21.41 12.82
C LEU A 78 -2.39 -22.51 13.62
N ALA A 79 -1.95 -23.74 13.45
CA ALA A 79 -2.41 -24.85 14.26
C ALA A 79 -2.14 -24.47 15.72
N THR A 80 -3.20 -24.14 16.45
CA THR A 80 -3.16 -23.94 17.90
C THR A 80 -2.45 -25.13 18.51
N VAL A 81 -1.30 -24.88 19.14
CA VAL A 81 -0.52 -25.90 19.84
C VAL A 81 -1.43 -26.48 20.92
N THR A 82 -2.00 -27.65 20.65
CA THR A 82 -2.76 -28.41 21.64
C THR A 82 -1.73 -29.01 22.59
N PRO A 83 -1.80 -28.77 23.91
CA PRO A 83 -0.89 -29.42 24.84
C PRO A 83 -1.09 -30.93 24.75
N MET A 84 -0.01 -31.66 24.48
CA MET A 84 0.01 -33.12 24.37
C MET A 84 -0.47 -33.77 25.68
N THR A 85 -1.73 -34.18 25.74
CA THR A 85 -2.15 -35.21 26.69
C THR A 85 -1.82 -36.58 26.09
N THR A 86 -1.12 -37.37 26.89
CA THR A 86 -0.58 -38.69 26.57
C THR A 86 -1.57 -39.65 25.90
N ALA A 87 -1.06 -40.35 24.89
CA ALA A 87 -1.75 -41.28 24.01
C ALA A 87 -2.54 -42.42 24.68
N ARG A 88 -3.70 -42.75 24.11
CA ARG A 88 -4.18 -44.13 23.99
C ARG A 88 -4.69 -44.40 22.57
N ARG A 89 -4.19 -45.50 22.01
CA ARG A 89 -4.40 -45.98 20.64
C ARG A 89 -5.61 -46.92 20.61
N ALA A 90 -6.54 -46.73 19.67
CA ALA A 90 -7.52 -47.76 19.30
C ALA A 90 -7.88 -47.67 17.81
N LYS A 91 -8.16 -48.84 17.22
CA LYS A 91 -8.10 -49.20 15.80
C LYS A 91 -9.29 -48.71 14.96
N ALA A 92 -9.00 -48.54 13.67
CA ALA A 92 -9.89 -48.27 12.54
C ALA A 92 -10.95 -49.36 12.29
N LYS A 93 -12.07 -48.95 11.67
CA LYS A 93 -12.89 -49.77 10.77
C LYS A 93 -13.65 -48.90 9.76
N ALA A 94 -13.90 -49.50 8.59
CA ALA A 94 -14.10 -48.94 7.27
C ALA A 94 -15.52 -48.43 6.93
N GLN A 95 -15.58 -47.66 5.83
CA GLN A 95 -16.75 -47.11 5.12
C GLN A 95 -17.68 -48.18 4.52
N PRO A 96 -18.92 -47.77 4.16
CA PRO A 96 -19.33 -47.88 2.76
C PRO A 96 -20.16 -46.69 2.22
N GLU A 97 -19.89 -46.28 0.98
CA GLU A 97 -20.83 -45.65 0.02
C GLU A 97 -21.74 -46.75 -0.60
N PRO A 98 -22.98 -46.48 -1.09
CA PRO A 98 -23.17 -45.70 -2.33
C PRO A 98 -24.54 -44.99 -2.56
N ASP A 99 -24.54 -44.26 -3.67
CA ASP A 99 -25.57 -44.19 -4.74
C ASP A 99 -26.39 -42.89 -4.89
N MET A 100 -26.21 -42.27 -6.05
CA MET A 100 -27.03 -41.18 -6.61
C MET A 100 -28.24 -41.78 -7.35
N PRO A 101 -29.27 -40.98 -7.62
CA PRO A 101 -29.50 -40.63 -9.04
C PRO A 101 -29.97 -39.19 -9.27
N GLU A 102 -29.52 -38.59 -10.38
CA GLU A 102 -30.19 -37.46 -11.05
C GLU A 102 -31.36 -37.96 -11.93
N PRO A 103 -32.37 -37.11 -12.22
CA PRO A 103 -32.38 -36.46 -13.54
C PRO A 103 -32.90 -34.99 -13.57
N THR A 104 -32.51 -34.30 -14.65
CA THR A 104 -32.82 -32.96 -15.19
C THR A 104 -34.24 -32.86 -15.83
N PRO A 105 -34.65 -31.79 -16.58
CA PRO A 105 -34.41 -30.33 -16.57
C PRO A 105 -35.72 -29.49 -16.61
N ALA A 106 -35.70 -28.17 -16.33
CA ALA A 106 -36.75 -27.24 -16.77
C ALA A 106 -36.26 -25.79 -16.93
N VAL A 107 -36.92 -25.07 -17.83
CA VAL A 107 -36.46 -23.96 -18.69
C VAL A 107 -36.72 -22.56 -18.11
N ILE A 108 -35.91 -21.61 -18.58
CA ILE A 108 -35.84 -20.14 -18.38
C ILE A 108 -37.19 -19.43 -18.69
N PRO A 109 -37.49 -18.24 -18.12
CA PRO A 109 -37.18 -17.02 -18.89
C PRO A 109 -36.64 -15.83 -18.07
N GLU A 110 -35.82 -15.07 -18.78
CA GLU A 110 -35.22 -13.76 -18.56
C GLU A 110 -36.26 -12.62 -18.44
N PRO A 111 -35.98 -11.59 -17.64
CA PRO A 111 -36.49 -10.26 -17.95
C PRO A 111 -35.41 -9.16 -17.88
N GLU A 112 -35.13 -8.55 -19.02
CA GLU A 112 -34.75 -7.12 -19.18
C GLU A 112 -35.97 -6.39 -19.79
N PRO A 113 -36.16 -5.04 -19.71
CA PRO A 113 -35.10 -4.02 -19.68
C PRO A 113 -35.38 -2.74 -18.84
N ASP A 114 -34.43 -1.79 -18.93
CA ASP A 114 -34.56 -0.31 -18.91
C ASP A 114 -34.21 0.44 -17.60
N PRO A 115 -33.68 1.69 -17.61
CA PRO A 115 -32.93 2.45 -18.64
C PRO A 115 -31.53 2.91 -18.16
N GLU A 116 -30.71 3.33 -19.13
CA GLU A 116 -29.43 4.03 -18.94
C GLU A 116 -29.61 5.42 -18.26
N PRO A 117 -28.73 5.83 -17.32
CA PRO A 117 -28.60 7.23 -16.97
C PRO A 117 -27.63 7.94 -17.94
N VAL A 118 -28.22 8.78 -18.78
CA VAL A 118 -27.58 9.94 -19.42
C VAL A 118 -26.95 10.84 -18.36
N LEU A 119 -25.68 11.20 -18.52
CA LEU A 119 -25.12 12.43 -17.98
C LEU A 119 -24.18 13.05 -19.02
N ASP A 120 -24.74 14.02 -19.75
CA ASP A 120 -24.02 15.07 -20.44
C ASP A 120 -23.41 16.06 -19.43
N ASP A 121 -22.30 16.66 -19.89
CA ASP A 121 -21.73 17.96 -19.55
C ASP A 121 -21.18 18.22 -18.13
N ASP A 122 -19.84 18.11 -18.01
CA ASP A 122 -18.99 19.30 -17.86
C ASP A 122 -17.50 18.92 -17.99
N ILE A 123 -17.07 18.76 -19.24
CA ILE A 123 -15.66 18.81 -19.64
C ILE A 123 -15.30 20.28 -19.79
N VAL A 124 -14.48 20.80 -18.87
CA VAL A 124 -13.75 22.05 -19.06
C VAL A 124 -12.24 21.78 -19.06
N GLU A 125 -11.76 21.33 -20.22
CA GLU A 125 -10.52 21.84 -20.84
C GLU A 125 -10.80 23.29 -21.27
N ALA A 126 -9.91 24.29 -21.25
CA ALA A 126 -8.48 24.37 -21.06
C ALA A 126 -8.14 25.85 -20.78
N GLU A 127 -6.96 26.13 -20.21
CA GLU A 127 -6.21 27.30 -20.67
C GLU A 127 -4.72 26.93 -20.78
N VAL A 128 -4.24 27.12 -22.00
CA VAL A 128 -2.86 27.00 -22.47
C VAL A 128 -2.17 28.34 -22.24
N VAL A 129 -0.96 28.34 -21.69
CA VAL A 129 0.03 29.41 -21.94
C VAL A 129 1.40 28.77 -22.20
N GLU A 130 2.00 29.23 -23.29
CA GLU A 130 3.21 28.81 -24.00
C GLU A 130 4.55 28.86 -23.23
N GLU A 131 5.38 27.86 -23.56
CA GLU A 131 6.78 27.92 -24.03
C GLU A 131 7.93 28.39 -23.11
N SER A 132 8.85 27.45 -22.82
CA SER A 132 10.30 27.68 -22.93
C SER A 132 11.04 26.35 -23.14
N GLU A 133 11.67 26.17 -24.30
CA GLU A 133 12.60 25.06 -24.59
C GLU A 133 13.89 25.16 -23.75
N PRO A 134 14.58 24.03 -23.50
CA PRO A 134 15.83 23.84 -24.26
C PRO A 134 16.15 22.39 -24.69
N ASP A 135 16.79 22.29 -25.87
CA ASP A 135 17.56 21.17 -26.45
C ASP A 135 18.84 20.78 -25.64
N PRO A 136 19.59 19.71 -26.00
CA PRO A 136 19.19 18.31 -26.11
C PRO A 136 20.11 17.39 -25.29
N VAL A 137 19.70 16.13 -25.25
CA VAL A 137 20.23 14.99 -24.51
C VAL A 137 21.72 14.70 -24.80
N ALA A 138 22.57 14.70 -23.77
CA ALA A 138 23.89 14.08 -23.81
C ALA A 138 23.82 12.67 -23.20
N LEU A 139 23.97 11.69 -24.08
CA LEU A 139 24.21 10.27 -23.83
C LEU A 139 25.36 10.06 -22.83
N VAL A 140 25.13 9.34 -21.73
CA VAL A 140 26.21 8.75 -20.92
C VAL A 140 25.98 7.25 -20.80
N GLU A 141 26.82 6.54 -21.53
CA GLU A 141 26.97 5.09 -21.53
C GLU A 141 27.26 4.55 -20.13
N SER A 142 26.68 3.38 -19.88
CA SER A 142 26.99 2.48 -18.77
C SER A 142 28.48 2.15 -18.69
N LYS A 143 29.15 2.60 -17.62
CA LYS A 143 30.30 1.89 -17.06
C LYS A 143 30.20 1.76 -15.54
N LEU A 144 30.45 0.51 -15.16
CA LEU A 144 30.59 -0.08 -13.84
C LEU A 144 31.56 0.71 -12.95
N GLY A 145 31.12 1.07 -11.75
CA GLY A 145 31.96 1.60 -10.68
C GLY A 145 31.24 1.49 -9.35
N ALA A 146 31.75 0.64 -8.46
CA ALA A 146 31.31 0.59 -7.08
C ALA A 146 31.72 1.92 -6.41
N GLU A 147 30.75 2.76 -6.06
CA GLU A 147 31.00 3.93 -5.24
C GLU A 147 30.23 3.83 -3.93
N VAL A 148 31.00 4.05 -2.87
CA VAL A 148 30.66 4.04 -1.46
C VAL A 148 29.44 4.93 -1.21
N ILE A 149 28.45 4.43 -0.48
CA ILE A 149 27.33 5.23 0.02
C ILE A 149 27.87 6.14 1.14
N SER A 150 28.56 7.22 0.76
CA SER A 150 28.84 8.35 1.64
C SER A 150 27.79 9.43 1.41
N ASP A 151 26.54 9.15 1.81
CA ASP A 151 25.57 10.22 2.03
C ASP A 151 24.47 9.82 3.03
N GLY A 152 24.89 9.38 4.22
CA GLY A 152 23.99 9.16 5.37
C GLY A 152 23.34 10.44 5.90
N ALA A 153 23.79 11.61 5.46
CA ALA A 153 23.26 12.90 5.87
C ALA A 153 21.92 13.21 5.19
N SER A 154 21.77 12.87 3.90
CA SER A 154 20.56 13.16 3.12
C SER A 154 19.32 12.41 3.61
N GLY A 155 19.45 11.14 4.01
CA GLY A 155 18.32 10.33 4.50
C GLY A 155 17.82 10.75 5.88
N ILE A 156 18.74 11.04 6.81
CA ILE A 156 18.40 11.52 8.16
C ILE A 156 17.86 12.95 8.10
N ALA A 157 18.39 13.80 7.20
CA ALA A 157 17.85 15.13 6.96
C ALA A 157 16.41 15.08 6.45
N LYS A 158 16.11 14.24 5.44
CA LYS A 158 14.74 14.04 4.94
C LYS A 158 13.80 13.47 5.99
N ALA A 159 14.26 12.52 6.80
CA ALA A 159 13.46 11.96 7.90
C ALA A 159 13.16 13.01 8.98
N ARG A 160 14.15 13.85 9.33
CA ARG A 160 13.99 14.95 10.28
C ARG A 160 13.09 16.05 9.74
N GLU A 161 13.21 16.38 8.46
CA GLU A 161 12.36 17.34 7.76
C GLU A 161 10.91 16.83 7.68
N ALA A 162 10.70 15.55 7.37
CA ALA A 162 9.37 14.92 7.40
C ALA A 162 8.77 14.92 8.81
N LEU A 163 9.55 14.62 9.85
CA LEU A 163 9.11 14.71 11.24
C LEU A 163 8.78 16.16 11.64
N GLN A 164 9.55 17.12 11.17
CA GLN A 164 9.35 18.54 11.46
C GLN A 164 8.16 19.13 10.68
N ALA A 165 7.91 18.68 9.45
CA ALA A 165 6.72 18.98 8.66
C ALA A 165 5.45 18.28 9.18
N ALA A 166 5.60 17.13 9.85
CA ALA A 166 4.51 16.52 10.62
C ALA A 166 4.20 17.31 11.90
N LYS A 167 5.21 17.91 12.52
CA LYS A 167 5.06 18.71 13.75
C LYS A 167 4.56 20.14 13.49
N ASN A 168 4.93 20.72 12.36
CA ASN A 168 4.51 22.04 11.91
C ASN A 168 3.89 21.89 10.50
N PRO A 169 2.58 21.67 10.38
CA PRO A 169 1.94 21.55 9.08
C PRO A 169 2.03 22.89 8.32
N PRO A 170 2.11 22.87 6.98
CA PRO A 170 2.20 24.08 6.19
C PRO A 170 0.95 24.95 6.39
N THR A 171 1.13 26.18 6.88
CA THR A 171 0.04 27.13 7.20
C THR A 171 -0.32 28.06 6.02
N GLY A 172 0.10 27.71 4.80
CA GLY A 172 -0.17 28.48 3.59
C GLY A 172 -1.50 28.11 2.92
N PRO A 173 -1.85 28.77 1.80
CA PRO A 173 -3.00 28.34 0.99
C PRO A 173 -2.79 26.92 0.46
N ILE A 174 -3.88 26.23 0.12
CA ILE A 174 -3.82 24.93 -0.53
C ILE A 174 -2.93 24.98 -1.78
N THR A 175 -2.05 23.99 -1.92
CA THR A 175 -1.18 23.88 -3.10
C THR A 175 -1.93 23.22 -4.27
N ALA A 176 -1.56 23.53 -5.51
CA ALA A 176 -2.15 22.91 -6.70
C ALA A 176 -2.04 21.37 -6.70
N ALA A 177 -0.94 20.83 -6.17
CA ALA A 177 -0.75 19.40 -6.00
C ALA A 177 -1.75 18.79 -4.99
N GLN A 178 -2.00 19.47 -3.87
CA GLN A 178 -3.00 19.04 -2.89
C GLN A 178 -4.42 19.12 -3.45
N LEU A 179 -4.74 20.18 -4.20
CA LEU A 179 -6.06 20.32 -4.84
C LEU A 179 -6.32 19.18 -5.83
N LYS A 180 -5.34 18.85 -6.68
CA LYS A 180 -5.42 17.72 -7.61
C LYS A 180 -5.56 16.37 -6.88
N ALA A 181 -4.79 16.15 -5.81
CA ALA A 181 -4.88 14.94 -5.00
C ALA A 181 -6.25 14.79 -4.30
N LEU A 182 -6.82 15.91 -3.85
CA LEU A 182 -8.12 15.95 -3.18
C LEU A 182 -9.24 15.63 -4.16
N GLN A 183 -9.24 16.22 -5.35
CA GLN A 183 -10.19 15.89 -6.43
C GLN A 183 -10.10 14.42 -6.84
N ALA A 184 -8.89 13.89 -7.04
CA ALA A 184 -8.68 12.48 -7.37
C ALA A 184 -9.21 11.56 -6.26
N SER A 185 -8.98 11.92 -4.99
CA SER A 185 -9.42 11.12 -3.86
C SER A 185 -10.93 11.08 -3.70
N PHE A 186 -11.63 12.19 -3.97
CA PHE A 186 -13.10 12.18 -3.98
C PHE A 186 -13.67 11.31 -5.10
N LYS A 187 -13.07 11.35 -6.30
CA LYS A 187 -13.46 10.50 -7.42
C LYS A 187 -13.27 9.01 -7.10
N GLU A 188 -12.15 8.65 -6.49
CA GLU A 188 -11.87 7.26 -6.07
C GLU A 188 -12.84 6.76 -4.99
N CYS A 189 -13.31 7.66 -4.11
CA CYS A 189 -14.33 7.34 -3.11
C CYS A 189 -15.76 7.33 -3.67
N GLY A 190 -15.96 7.61 -4.97
CA GLY A 190 -17.27 7.69 -5.62
C GLY A 190 -18.13 8.84 -5.11
N ILE A 191 -17.51 10.00 -4.83
CA ILE A 191 -18.17 11.23 -4.41
C ILE A 191 -18.05 12.26 -5.54
N ASP A 192 -19.10 12.34 -6.35
CA ASP A 192 -19.12 13.18 -7.55
C ASP A 192 -19.79 14.54 -7.30
N ASP A 193 -20.80 14.57 -6.43
CA ASP A 193 -21.54 15.79 -6.11
C ASP A 193 -20.66 16.86 -5.43
N ARG A 194 -20.84 18.12 -5.83
CA ARG A 194 -20.03 19.24 -5.33
C ARG A 194 -20.33 19.55 -3.88
N ASP A 195 -21.61 19.55 -3.50
CA ASP A 195 -22.04 19.93 -2.16
C ASP A 195 -21.66 18.83 -1.16
N ASP A 196 -21.78 17.55 -1.54
CA ASP A 196 -21.27 16.41 -0.78
C ASP A 196 -19.76 16.52 -0.53
N ARG A 197 -18.96 16.87 -1.55
CA ARG A 197 -17.50 17.07 -1.39
C ARG A 197 -17.17 18.21 -0.45
N LEU A 198 -17.90 19.33 -0.52
CA LEU A 198 -17.72 20.48 0.36
C LEU A 198 -18.10 20.15 1.80
N ALA A 199 -19.22 19.45 2.02
CA ALA A 199 -19.64 19.04 3.36
C ALA A 199 -18.64 18.08 4.01
N ILE A 200 -18.11 17.11 3.25
CA ILE A 200 -17.08 16.19 3.73
C ILE A 200 -15.77 16.93 4.02
N ALA A 201 -15.33 17.81 3.12
CA ALA A 201 -14.12 18.60 3.31
C ALA A 201 -14.23 19.54 4.52
N ALA A 202 -15.37 20.22 4.70
CA ALA A 202 -15.63 21.12 5.82
C ALA A 202 -15.55 20.38 7.18
N ASN A 203 -16.17 19.20 7.26
CA ASN A 203 -16.14 18.39 8.47
C ASN A 203 -14.74 17.82 8.77
N LEU A 204 -14.06 17.26 7.78
CA LEU A 204 -12.71 16.70 7.95
C LEU A 204 -11.65 17.78 8.23
N ALA A 205 -11.82 18.99 7.70
CA ALA A 205 -10.99 20.14 8.03
C ALA A 205 -11.29 20.74 9.41
N GLY A 206 -12.41 20.35 10.05
CA GLY A 206 -12.88 20.96 11.29
C GLY A 206 -13.38 22.40 11.12
N ARG A 207 -13.75 22.78 9.89
CA ARG A 207 -14.10 24.15 9.50
C ARG A 207 -15.43 24.17 8.74
N PRO A 208 -16.57 24.43 9.42
CA PRO A 208 -17.91 24.32 8.83
C PRO A 208 -18.28 25.48 7.90
N ASP A 209 -17.55 26.60 7.91
CA ASP A 209 -17.76 27.79 7.08
C ASP A 209 -17.08 27.71 5.70
N LEU A 210 -16.72 26.51 5.22
CA LEU A 210 -16.01 26.32 3.96
C LEU A 210 -16.94 26.54 2.74
N THR A 211 -16.68 27.58 1.96
CA THR A 211 -17.44 27.90 0.74
C THR A 211 -16.83 27.32 -0.54
N SER A 212 -15.54 27.02 -0.53
CA SER A 212 -14.80 26.49 -1.67
C SER A 212 -13.64 25.61 -1.23
N ALA A 213 -13.29 24.61 -2.04
CA ALA A 213 -12.08 23.80 -1.84
C ALA A 213 -10.79 24.65 -1.92
N ASN A 214 -10.84 25.81 -2.58
CA ASN A 214 -9.72 26.75 -2.64
C ASN A 214 -9.50 27.54 -1.34
N ASP A 215 -10.49 27.55 -0.44
CA ASP A 215 -10.42 28.27 0.84
C ASP A 215 -9.69 27.45 1.93
N LEU A 216 -9.34 26.20 1.61
CA LEU A 216 -8.55 25.34 2.48
C LEU A 216 -7.10 25.83 2.58
N THR A 217 -6.55 25.78 3.78
CA THR A 217 -5.12 25.85 3.99
C THR A 217 -4.45 24.53 3.61
N ALA A 218 -3.14 24.55 3.36
CA ALA A 218 -2.37 23.35 3.08
C ALA A 218 -2.40 22.34 4.25
N ALA A 219 -2.56 22.81 5.49
CA ALA A 219 -2.73 21.96 6.68
C ALA A 219 -4.10 21.27 6.70
N GLU A 220 -5.17 22.02 6.45
CA GLU A 220 -6.54 21.48 6.39
C GLU A 220 -6.70 20.51 5.21
N ALA A 221 -6.18 20.87 4.04
CA ALA A 221 -6.19 20.00 2.86
C ALA A 221 -5.49 18.66 3.13
N ARG A 222 -4.41 18.67 3.91
CA ARG A 222 -3.74 17.43 4.36
C ARG A 222 -4.64 16.62 5.29
N ALA A 223 -5.29 17.25 6.27
CA ALA A 223 -6.20 16.55 7.18
C ALA A 223 -7.38 15.90 6.42
N VAL A 224 -7.93 16.59 5.41
CA VAL A 224 -8.96 16.05 4.52
C VAL A 224 -8.42 14.84 3.73
N LEU A 225 -7.22 14.95 3.15
CA LEU A 225 -6.59 13.85 2.42
C LEU A 225 -6.31 12.63 3.31
N ASP A 226 -5.86 12.83 4.54
CA ASP A 226 -5.63 11.76 5.51
C ASP A 226 -6.96 11.05 5.88
N GLY A 227 -8.05 11.81 6.07
CA GLY A 227 -9.39 11.27 6.29
C GLY A 227 -9.94 10.49 5.08
N LEU A 228 -9.74 11.00 3.87
CA LEU A 228 -10.11 10.30 2.64
C LEU A 228 -9.28 9.02 2.45
N ALA A 229 -7.98 9.05 2.77
CA ALA A 229 -7.12 7.86 2.72
C ALA A 229 -7.57 6.79 3.72
N PHE A 230 -7.98 7.18 4.93
CA PHE A 230 -8.58 6.25 5.90
C PHE A 230 -9.87 5.64 5.36
N ALA A 231 -10.77 6.43 4.77
CA ALA A 231 -12.01 5.92 4.19
C ALA A 231 -11.75 4.91 3.07
N LYS A 232 -10.76 5.15 2.20
CA LYS A 232 -10.35 4.21 1.14
C LYS A 232 -9.86 2.86 1.66
N ALA A 233 -9.36 2.80 2.90
CA ALA A 233 -8.92 1.56 3.53
C ALA A 233 -10.08 0.71 4.09
N THR A 234 -11.32 1.22 4.03
CA THR A 234 -12.52 0.52 4.53
C THR A 234 -13.30 -0.14 3.39
N ASP A 235 -14.07 -1.18 3.70
CA ASP A 235 -14.88 -1.91 2.71
C ASP A 235 -15.93 -1.02 2.00
N ASN A 236 -16.33 0.09 2.62
CA ASN A 236 -17.33 1.02 2.10
C ASN A 236 -16.92 2.49 2.32
N PRO A 237 -16.03 3.05 1.48
CA PRO A 237 -15.47 4.40 1.65
C PRO A 237 -16.52 5.51 1.67
N ARG A 238 -17.59 5.37 0.87
CA ARG A 238 -18.66 6.37 0.81
C ARG A 238 -19.52 6.38 2.07
N ALA A 239 -19.77 5.21 2.66
CA ALA A 239 -20.58 5.10 3.87
C ALA A 239 -19.82 5.67 5.08
N THR A 240 -18.52 5.36 5.20
CA THR A 240 -17.67 5.84 6.29
C THR A 240 -17.51 7.36 6.28
N LEU A 241 -17.38 7.97 5.09
CA LEU A 241 -17.35 9.42 4.97
C LEU A 241 -18.71 10.05 5.30
N LYS A 242 -19.83 9.44 4.93
CA LYS A 242 -21.17 9.93 5.28
C LYS A 242 -21.44 9.87 6.79
N GLU A 243 -20.99 8.82 7.47
CA GLU A 243 -21.09 8.73 8.93
C GLU A 243 -20.23 9.78 9.63
N ALA A 244 -19.06 10.10 9.08
CA ALA A 244 -18.20 11.16 9.61
C ALA A 244 -18.76 12.58 9.42
N THR A 245 -19.76 12.76 8.55
CA THR A 245 -20.42 14.06 8.28
C THR A 245 -21.77 14.27 8.97
N LYS A 246 -22.26 13.29 9.75
CA LYS A 246 -23.49 13.39 10.54
C LYS A 246 -23.22 13.94 11.94
#